data_AF-A0A5C2HKF2-F1
#
_entry.id   AF-A0A5C2HKF2-F1
#
_cell.length_a   1.000
_cell.length_b   1.000
_cell.length_c   1.000
_cell.angle_alpha   90.00
_cell.angle_beta   90.00
_cell.angle_gamma   90.00
#
_symmetry.space_group_name_H-M   'P 1'
#
loop_
_entity.id
_entity.type
_entity.pdbx_description
1 polymer ?
#
loop_
_entity_poly.entity_id
_entity_poly.type
_entity_poly.pdbx_seq_one_letter_code
_entity_poly.pdbx_strand_id
1 'polypeptide(L)' 'MSEIIPENILKIQKKLATLQKDSRNYKKYTKILAKHIKSHTMKKRVNAHIKSIEIIQTLDKE' A
#
# COMPACT_ATOMS: atom_id res chain seq x y z
N MET A 1 4.54 -6.99 -14.89
CA MET A 1 4.47 -5.66 -14.27
C MET A 1 5.27 -5.70 -12.97
N SER A 2 6.34 -4.93 -12.85
CA SER A 2 7.06 -4.77 -11.58
C SER A 2 6.07 -4.26 -10.54
N GLU A 3 5.89 -4.99 -9.44
CA GLU A 3 5.18 -4.47 -8.27
C GLU A 3 6.03 -3.36 -7.66
N ILE A 4 5.90 -2.15 -8.20
CA ILE A 4 6.60 -0.97 -7.67
C ILE A 4 6.03 -0.70 -6.28
N ILE A 5 6.76 -1.12 -5.25
CA ILE A 5 6.48 -0.72 -3.88
C ILE A 5 6.53 0.81 -3.86
N PRO A 6 5.49 1.49 -3.35
CA PRO A 6 5.50 2.95 -3.30
C PRO A 6 6.75 3.48 -2.60
N GLU A 7 7.42 4.45 -3.22
CA GLU A 7 8.70 5.01 -2.73
C GLU A 7 8.62 5.48 -1.27
N ASN A 8 7.47 6.01 -0.85
CA ASN A 8 7.24 6.42 0.53
C ASN A 8 7.29 5.25 1.52
N ILE A 9 6.73 4.10 1.15
CA ILE A 9 6.77 2.88 1.98
C ILE A 9 8.22 2.40 2.10
N LEU A 10 8.96 2.37 0.99
CA LEU A 10 10.36 1.95 0.97
C LEU A 10 11.25 2.88 1.82
N LYS A 11 11.06 4.21 1.71
CA LYS A 11 11.77 5.20 2.54
C LYS A 11 11.51 4.99 4.03
N ILE A 12 10.26 4.71 4.43
CA ILE A 12 9.92 4.46 5.84
C ILE A 12 10.53 3.14 6.32
N GLN A 13 10.52 2.08 5.51
CA GLN A 13 11.15 0.80 5.84
C GLN A 13 12.67 0.95 6.05
N LYS A 14 13.35 1.65 5.13
CA LYS A 14 14.80 1.96 5.29
C LYS A 14 15.08 2.75 6.56
N LYS A 15 14.23 3.74 6.90
CA LYS A 15 14.35 4.49 8.15
C LYS A 15 14.14 3.61 9.38
N LEU A 16 13.17 2.70 9.35
CA LEU A 16 12.91 1.77 10.46
C LEU A 16 14.08 0.82 10.72
N ALA A 17 14.77 0.39 9.66
CA ALA A 17 15.94 -0.49 9.77
C ALA A 17 17.11 0.15 10.54
N THR A 18 17.17 1.48 10.65
CA THR A 18 18.24 2.19 11.38
C THR A 18 17.84 2.61 12.79
N LEU A 19 16.60 2.36 13.22
CA LEU A 19 16.10 2.76 14.53
C LEU A 19 16.17 1.59 15.52
N GLN A 20 16.58 1.87 16.75
CA GLN A 20 16.49 0.89 17.84
C GLN A 20 15.04 0.45 18.03
N LYS A 21 14.82 -0.86 18.05
CA LYS A 21 13.50 -1.47 18.27
C LYS A 21 12.88 -0.90 19.56
N ASP A 22 11.60 -0.60 19.50
CA ASP A 22 10.80 -0.03 20.60
C ASP A 22 11.16 1.37 21.10
N SER A 23 12.16 2.02 20.49
CA SER A 23 12.39 3.47 20.69
C SER A 23 11.15 4.29 20.31
N ARG A 24 11.03 5.50 20.87
CA ARG A 24 9.92 6.42 20.55
C ARG A 24 9.80 6.65 19.04
N ASN A 25 10.94 6.81 18.36
CA ASN A 25 10.98 6.99 16.91
C ASN A 25 10.59 5.71 16.17
N TYR A 26 11.06 4.54 16.60
CA TYR A 26 10.65 3.27 16.00
C TYR A 26 9.13 3.07 16.05
N LYS A 27 8.52 3.30 17.22
CA LYS A 27 7.06 3.24 17.43
C LYS A 27 6.30 4.26 16.57
N LYS A 28 6.85 5.46 16.39
CA LYS A 28 6.29 6.49 15.51
C LYS A 28 6.30 6.03 14.05
N TYR A 29 7.46 5.61 13.53
CA TYR A 29 7.60 5.23 12.12
C TYR A 29 6.88 3.92 11.77
N THR A 30 6.73 2.99 12.70
CA THR A 30 5.89 1.78 12.49
C THR A 30 4.41 2.15 12.34
N LYS A 31 3.88 3.07 13.15
CA LYS A 31 2.50 3.58 12.99
C LYS A 31 2.31 4.27 11.64
N ILE A 32 3.27 5.09 11.22
CA ILE A 32 3.25 5.75 9.91
C ILE A 32 3.26 4.71 8.79
N LEU A 33 4.15 3.71 8.85
CA LEU A 33 4.23 2.63 7.87
C LEU A 33 2.89 1.89 7.73
N ALA A 34 2.27 1.50 8.85
CA ALA A 34 1.00 0.80 8.86
C ALA A 34 -0.11 1.61 8.15
N LYS A 35 -0.16 2.93 8.37
CA LYS A 35 -1.12 3.82 7.68
C LYS A 35 -0.90 3.82 6.16
N HIS A 36 0.34 3.92 5.70
CA HIS A 36 0.66 3.93 4.28
C HIS A 36 0.37 2.59 3.61
N ILE A 37 0.70 1.46 4.24
CA ILE A 37 0.37 0.12 3.74
C ILE A 37 -1.14 -0.03 3.60
N LYS A 38 -1.91 0.31 4.64
CA LYS A 38 -3.38 0.21 4.60
C LYS A 38 -3.97 1.02 3.43
N SER A 39 -3.54 2.27 3.25
CA SER A 39 -4.01 3.12 2.16
C SER A 39 -3.68 2.53 0.78
N HIS A 40 -2.44 2.06 0.60
CA HIS A 40 -2.01 1.44 -0.66
C HIS A 40 -2.81 0.17 -0.98
N THR A 41 -2.99 -0.71 -0.01
CA THR A 41 -3.79 -1.94 -0.17
C THR A 41 -5.25 -1.63 -0.48
N MET A 42 -5.84 -0.64 0.19
CA MET A 42 -7.20 -0.21 -0.08
C MET A 42 -7.37 0.31 -1.51
N LYS A 43 -6.42 1.12 -2.00
CA LYS A 43 -6.42 1.62 -3.38
C LYS A 43 -6.31 0.47 -4.40
N LYS A 44 -5.42 -0.50 -4.17
CA LYS A 44 -5.31 -1.70 -5.01
C LYS A 44 -6.65 -2.46 -5.06
N ARG A 45 -7.32 -2.65 -3.93
CA ARG A 45 -8.61 -3.35 -3.85
C ARG A 45 -9.71 -2.64 -4.63
N VAL A 46 -9.83 -1.32 -4.47
CA VAL A 46 -10.81 -0.52 -5.21
C VAL A 46 -10.57 -0.62 -6.72
N ASN A 47 -9.32 -0.46 -7.16
CA ASN A 47 -8.99 -0.57 -8.58
C ASN A 47 -9.29 -1.98 -9.14
N ALA A 48 -9.08 -3.04 -8.36
CA ALA A 48 -9.43 -4.39 -8.76
C ALA A 48 -10.96 -4.55 -8.91
N HIS A 49 -11.75 -4.03 -7.97
CA HIS A 49 -13.21 -4.06 -8.07
C HIS A 49 -13.73 -3.28 -9.28
N ILE A 50 -13.19 -2.09 -9.55
CA ILE A 50 -13.55 -1.30 -10.73
C ILE A 50 -13.31 -2.11 -12.01
N LYS A 51 -12.14 -2.72 -12.15
CA LYS A 51 -11.83 -3.57 -13.31
C LYS A 51 -12.79 -4.73 -13.48
N SER A 52 -13.16 -5.41 -12.38
CA SER A 52 -14.15 -6.49 -12.45
C SER A 52 -15.51 -6.00 -12.94
N ILE A 53 -15.95 -4.82 -12.48
CA ILE A 53 -17.20 -4.20 -12.95
C ILE A 53 -17.13 -3.84 -14.43
N GLU A 54 -16.02 -3.23 -14.88
CA GLU A 54 -15.78 -2.89 -16.29
C GLU A 54 -15.86 -4.12 -17.20
N ILE A 55 -15.26 -5.23 -16.78
CA ILE A 55 -15.30 -6.51 -17.51
C ILE A 55 -16.73 -7.02 -17.63
N ILE A 56 -17.50 -7.07 -16.52
CA ILE A 56 -18.89 -7.52 -16.53
C ILE A 56 -19.73 -6.65 -17.48
N GLN A 57 -19.60 -5.33 -17.41
CA GLN A 57 -20.32 -4.41 -18.29
C GLN A 57 -19.95 -4.56 -19.77
N THR A 58 -18.75 -5.04 -20.07
CA THR A 58 -18.32 -5.31 -21.44
C THR A 58 -18.97 -6.58 -21.94
N LEU A 59 -18.99 -7.63 -21.12
CA LEU A 59 -19.68 -8.90 -21.42
C LEU A 59 -21.20 -8.73 -21.59
N ASP A 60 -21.84 -7.85 -20.82
CA ASP A 60 -23.29 -7.57 -20.95
C ASP A 60 -23.65 -6.79 -22.25
N LYS A 61 -22.67 -6.14 -22.89
CA LYS A 61 -22.86 -5.36 -24.13
C LYS A 61 -22.55 -6.17 -25.40
N GLU A 62 -21.89 -7.32 -25.26
CA GLU A 62 -21.65 -8.31 -26.32
C GLU A 62 -22.84 -9.26 -26.45
#